data_AF-A0A917ME84-F1
#
_entry.id   AF-A0A917ME84-F1
#
_cell.length_a   1.000
_cell.length_b   1.000
_cell.length_c   1.000
_cell.angle_alpha   90.00
_cell.angle_beta   90.00
_cell.angle_gamma   90.00
#
_symmetry.space_group_name_H-M   'P 1'
#
loop_
_entity.id
_entity.type
_entity.pdbx_description
1 polymer ?
#
loop_
_entity_poly.entity_id
_entity_poly.type
_entity_poly.pdbx_seq_one_letter_code
_entity_poly.pdbx_strand_id
1 'polypeptide(L)' 'MKELKKQYESAKKDSIQFMKNGQIAAYLNALIAMNNYKRMMLAVVAN' A
#
# COMPACT_ATOMS: atom_id res chain seq x y z
N MET A 1 -10.71 2.92 9.71
CA MET A 1 -10.01 3.98 8.94
C MET A 1 -8.57 4.26 9.35
N LYS A 2 -8.26 4.48 10.63
CA LYS A 2 -6.89 4.78 11.10
C LYS A 2 -5.88 3.65 10.78
N GLU A 3 -6.31 2.41 10.96
CA GLU A 3 -5.48 1.22 10.69
C GLU A 3 -5.19 1.03 9.19
N LEU A 4 -6.23 1.13 8.34
CA LEU A 4 -6.04 1.08 6.87
C LEU A 4 -5.06 2.16 6.39
N LYS A 5 -5.17 3.39 6.92
CA LYS A 5 -4.22 4.48 6.61
C LYS A 5 -2.79 4.11 6.99
N LYS A 6 -2.59 3.52 8.17
CA LYS A 6 -1.28 3.06 8.63
C LYS A 6 -0.71 1.97 7.71
N GLN A 7 -1.53 0.99 7.33
CA GLN A 7 -1.13 -0.09 6.43
C GLN A 7 -0.76 0.43 5.02
N TYR A 8 -1.52 1.39 4.51
CA TYR A 8 -1.21 2.07 3.26
C TYR A 8 0.13 2.82 3.30
N GLU A 9 0.37 3.62 4.35
CA GLU A 9 1.63 4.35 4.49
C GLU A 9 2.83 3.42 4.70
N SER A 10 2.65 2.28 5.38
CA SER A 10 3.69 1.25 5.49
C SER A 10 4.03 0.66 4.13
N ALA A 11 3.02 0.21 3.37
CA ALA A 11 3.22 -0.37 2.04
C ALA A 11 3.86 0.64 1.07
N LYS A 12 3.56 1.93 1.21
CA LYS A 12 4.22 3.02 0.47
C LYS A 12 5.70 3.19 0.82
N LYS A 13 6.04 3.11 2.11
CA LYS A 13 7.43 3.17 2.54
C LYS A 13 8.21 1.96 1.99
N ASP A 14 7.60 0.78 2.07
CA ASP A 14 8.18 -0.47 1.59
C ASP A 14 8.36 -0.43 0.07
N SER A 15 7.38 0.07 -0.70
CA SER A 15 7.51 0.21 -2.15
C SER A 15 8.69 1.11 -2.54
N ILE A 16 8.88 2.24 -1.85
CA ILE A 16 10.02 3.14 -2.11
C ILE A 16 11.35 2.43 -1.80
N GLN A 17 11.42 1.69 -0.70
CA GLN A 17 12.61 0.94 -0.33
C GLN A 17 12.93 -0.16 -1.35
N PHE A 18 11.94 -0.95 -1.76
CA PHE A 18 12.10 -2.02 -2.75
C PHE A 18 12.51 -1.48 -4.12
N MET A 19 11.95 -0.34 -4.53
CA MET A 19 12.36 0.35 -5.77
C MET A 19 13.83 0.77 -5.70
N LYS A 20 14.26 1.39 -4.60
CA LYS A 20 15.67 1.81 -4.40
C LYS A 20 16.63 0.62 -4.38
N ASN A 21 16.20 -0.51 -3.83
CA ASN A 21 17.01 -1.72 -3.73
C ASN A 21 16.98 -2.57 -5.01
N GLY A 22 16.25 -2.17 -6.05
CA GLY A 22 16.09 -2.97 -7.28
C GLY A 22 15.25 -4.24 -7.10
N GLN A 23 14.49 -4.37 -6.01
CA GLN A 23 13.66 -5.53 -5.69
C GLN A 23 12.30 -5.42 -6.40
N ILE A 24 12.29 -5.59 -7.73
CA ILE A 24 11.13 -5.30 -8.60
C ILE A 24 9.86 -6.08 -8.19
N ALA A 25 9.98 -7.38 -7.89
CA ALA A 25 8.82 -8.18 -7.48
C ALA A 25 8.21 -7.68 -6.16
N ALA A 26 9.04 -7.36 -5.17
CA ALA A 26 8.59 -6.83 -3.88
C ALA A 26 7.98 -5.44 -4.03
N TYR A 27 8.56 -4.59 -4.88
CA TYR A 27 8.02 -3.28 -5.25
C TYR A 27 6.60 -3.40 -5.84
N LEU A 28 6.41 -4.27 -6.84
CA LEU A 28 5.10 -4.49 -7.46
C LEU A 28 4.07 -5.02 -6.44
N ASN A 29 4.47 -5.95 -5.57
CA ASN A 29 3.60 -6.46 -4.52
C ASN A 29 3.18 -5.37 -3.53
N ALA A 30 4.10 -4.48 -3.14
CA ALA A 30 3.80 -3.36 -2.26
C ALA A 30 2.81 -2.37 -2.90
N LEU A 31 2.94 -2.10 -4.21
CA LEU A 31 1.98 -1.28 -4.96
C LEU A 31 0.58 -1.91 -5.03
N ILE A 32 0.48 -3.23 -5.23
CA ILE A 32 -0.79 -3.95 -5.21
C ILE A 32 -1.45 -3.83 -3.83
N ALA A 33 -0.68 -4.01 -2.76
CA ALA A 33 -1.16 -3.84 -1.40
C ALA A 33 -1.69 -2.42 -1.14
N MET A 34 -0.96 -1.38 -1.58
CA MET A 34 -1.43 0.01 -1.49
C MET A 34 -2.77 0.21 -2.20
N ASN A 35 -2.92 -0.32 -3.42
CA ASN A 35 -4.17 -0.22 -4.17
C ASN A 35 -5.33 -0.91 -3.44
N ASN A 36 -5.09 -2.09 -2.85
CA ASN A 36 -6.09 -2.80 -2.07
C ASN A 36 -6.54 -2.00 -0.84
N TYR A 37 -5.60 -1.45 -0.07
CA TYR A 37 -5.95 -0.61 1.09
C TYR A 37 -6.73 0.63 0.67
N LYS A 38 -6.38 1.27 -0.46
CA LYS A 38 -7.13 2.41 -0.99
C LYS A 38 -8.58 2.04 -1.33
N ARG A 39 -8.79 0.89 -1.98
CA ARG A 39 -10.14 0.38 -2.29
C ARG A 39 -10.94 0.08 -1.02
N MET A 40 -10.31 -0.53 -0.01
CA MET A 40 -10.96 -0.79 1.28
C MET A 40 -11.35 0.50 1.98
N MET A 41 -10.50 1.54 1.97
CA MET A 41 -10.86 2.85 2.54
C MET A 41 -12.07 3.47 1.84
N LEU A 42 -12.12 3.40 0.51
CA LEU A 42 -13.26 3.92 -0.26
C LEU A 42 -14.56 3.16 0.06
N ALA A 43 -14.49 1.83 0.17
CA ALA A 43 -15.64 1.02 0.53
C ALA A 43 -16.17 1.34 1.94
N VAL A 44 -15.28 1.63 2.90
CA VAL A 44 -15.65 2.05 4.26
C VAL A 44 -16.29 3.44 4.30
N VAL A 45 -15.94 4.34 3.35
CA VAL A 45 -16.54 5.68 3.27
C VAL A 45 -17.88 5.68 2.53
N ALA A 46 -18.05 4.77 1.58
CA ALA A 46 -19.29 4.64 0.80
C ALA A 46 -20.44 3.97 1.57
N ASN A 47 -20.18 3.47 2.78
CA ASN A 47 -21.11 2.71 3.62
C ASN A 47 -21.39 3.44 4.92
#